data_AF-A0A0M3I0I8-F1
#
_entry.id   AF-A0A0M3I0I8-F1
#
_cell.length_a   1.000
_cell.length_b   1.000
_cell.length_c   1.000
_cell.angle_alpha   90.00
_cell.angle_beta   90.00
_cell.angle_gamma   90.00
#
_symmetry.space_group_name_H-M   'P 1'
#
loop_
_entity.id
_entity.type
_entity.pdbx_description
1 polymer ?
#
loop_
_entity_poly.entity_id
_entity_poly.type
_entity_poly.pdbx_seq_one_letter_code
_entity_poly.pdbx_strand_id
1 'polypeptide(L)'
;MLYRPRRSTVSLLNLNFSPVVDTQVLDCLHLGMANSVVTSTRRKRKKGRNTKIVTVEAAHSQKIPKPGQDPSTSEAPQRKKRRLHTYERARLAYERIQAERKAEAERRRAGRESREKALQSYLSTKRKMDKALLKRNRKGQPKLNAQIEVLLEKIEKRMKN
;
A
#
# COMPACT_ATOMS: atom_id res chain seq x y z
N MET A 1 52.98 -28.56 44.42
CA MET A 1 52.69 -27.44 43.50
C MET A 1 51.20 -27.47 43.14
N LEU A 2 50.42 -26.47 43.58
CA LEU A 2 48.98 -26.36 43.27
C LEU A 2 48.81 -25.31 42.17
N TYR A 3 48.37 -25.73 40.98
CA TYR A 3 48.05 -24.82 39.88
C TYR A 3 46.58 -24.42 39.95
N ARG A 4 46.29 -23.17 40.34
CA ARG A 4 44.95 -22.55 40.22
C ARG A 4 44.87 -21.77 38.91
N PRO A 5 43.95 -22.06 37.99
CA PRO A 5 43.75 -21.22 36.82
C PRO A 5 43.02 -19.92 37.22
N ARG A 6 43.58 -18.79 36.80
CA ARG A 6 43.01 -17.45 36.95
C ARG A 6 41.68 -17.37 36.19
N ARG A 7 40.58 -17.08 36.90
CA ARG A 7 39.35 -16.55 36.28
C ARG A 7 39.68 -15.18 35.69
N SER A 8 39.82 -15.09 34.37
CA SER A 8 39.83 -13.81 33.68
C SER A 8 38.41 -13.26 33.70
N THR A 9 38.22 -12.14 34.39
CA THR A 9 37.03 -11.31 34.31
C THR A 9 37.05 -10.63 32.96
N VAL A 10 36.34 -11.19 31.98
CA VAL A 10 36.06 -10.48 30.72
C VAL A 10 34.84 -9.61 31.00
N SER A 11 35.09 -8.30 30.91
CA SER A 11 34.14 -7.21 31.04
C SER A 11 32.84 -7.45 30.27
N LEU A 12 31.72 -7.32 30.98
CA LEU A 12 30.39 -7.16 30.39
C LEU A 12 30.36 -5.80 29.68
N LEU A 13 30.77 -5.78 28.41
CA LEU A 13 30.40 -4.68 27.52
C LEU A 13 28.92 -4.85 27.17
N ASN A 14 28.10 -4.09 27.88
CA ASN A 14 26.74 -3.73 27.51
C ASN A 14 26.75 -3.14 26.10
N LEU A 15 26.54 -3.99 25.10
CA LEU A 15 26.15 -3.55 23.76
C LEU A 15 24.65 -3.29 23.81
N ASN A 16 24.32 -2.00 23.86
CA ASN A 16 22.99 -1.47 23.65
C ASN A 16 22.39 -2.07 22.37
N PHE A 17 21.59 -3.11 22.55
CA PHE A 17 20.75 -3.66 21.50
C PHE A 17 19.55 -2.71 21.38
N SER A 18 19.64 -1.73 20.49
CA SER A 18 18.49 -0.94 20.08
C SER A 18 17.69 -1.75 19.04
N PRO A 19 16.52 -2.32 19.37
CA PRO A 19 15.62 -2.84 18.35
C PRO A 19 14.92 -1.65 17.69
N VAL A 20 15.51 -1.10 16.63
CA VAL A 20 14.69 -0.41 15.61
C VAL A 20 14.03 -1.52 14.79
N VAL A 21 12.98 -2.09 15.39
CA VAL A 21 12.03 -2.89 14.65
C VAL A 21 11.16 -1.90 13.88
N ASP A 22 11.37 -1.83 12.57
CA ASP A 22 10.42 -1.21 11.65
C ASP A 22 9.11 -2.02 11.70
N THR A 23 8.26 -1.70 12.66
CA THR A 23 6.90 -2.22 12.81
C THR A 23 5.97 -1.75 11.69
N GLN A 24 6.44 -0.92 10.75
CA GLN A 24 5.59 -0.32 9.72
C GLN A 24 5.28 -1.22 8.51
N VAL A 25 5.76 -2.46 8.47
CA VAL A 25 5.42 -3.39 7.36
C VAL A 25 4.36 -4.42 7.77
N LEU A 26 3.96 -4.48 9.04
CA LEU A 26 2.96 -5.45 9.52
C LEU A 26 1.50 -4.97 9.52
N ASP A 27 1.20 -3.75 9.06
CA ASP A 27 -0.19 -3.24 9.00
C ASP A 27 -0.91 -3.52 7.67
N CYS A 28 -0.27 -4.20 6.73
CA CYS A 28 -0.86 -4.48 5.42
C CYS A 28 -1.47 -5.87 5.25
N LEU A 29 -1.45 -6.71 6.29
CA LEU A 29 -1.95 -8.09 6.21
C LEU A 29 -3.38 -8.30 6.74
N HIS A 30 -4.13 -7.24 7.08
CA HIS A 30 -5.49 -7.38 7.63
C HIS A 30 -6.66 -6.92 6.73
N LEU A 31 -6.43 -6.53 5.47
CA LEU A 31 -7.51 -6.04 4.58
C LEU A 31 -7.61 -6.77 3.24
N GLY A 32 -7.18 -8.04 3.17
CA GLY A 32 -7.03 -8.74 1.89
C GLY A 32 -7.61 -10.15 1.79
N MET A 33 -8.28 -10.69 2.81
CA MET A 33 -8.80 -12.07 2.76
C MET A 33 -10.29 -12.13 3.06
N ALA A 34 -11.11 -11.60 2.15
CA ALA A 34 -12.54 -11.91 2.11
C ALA A 34 -12.73 -13.24 1.39
N ASN A 35 -12.49 -14.34 2.10
CA ASN A 35 -13.05 -15.64 1.72
C ASN A 35 -14.54 -15.61 2.03
N SER A 36 -15.33 -16.00 1.04
CA SER A 36 -16.78 -16.12 1.08
C SER A 36 -17.22 -17.15 2.11
N VAL A 37 -17.48 -16.70 3.34
CA VAL A 37 -18.36 -17.41 4.26
C VAL A 37 -19.53 -16.48 4.54
N VAL A 38 -20.66 -16.80 3.91
CA VAL A 38 -21.96 -16.17 4.13
C VAL A 38 -22.35 -16.44 5.59
N THR A 39 -22.05 -15.50 6.49
CA THR A 39 -22.65 -15.50 7.83
C THR A 39 -24.01 -14.81 7.74
N SER A 40 -25.05 -15.61 7.53
CA SER A 40 -26.44 -15.18 7.58
C SER A 40 -26.79 -14.74 9.00
N THR A 41 -26.73 -13.43 9.27
CA THR A 41 -27.36 -12.86 10.47
C THR A 41 -28.77 -12.38 10.09
N ARG A 42 -29.77 -13.16 10.52
CA ARG A 42 -31.20 -12.88 10.36
C ARG A 42 -31.60 -11.66 11.21
N ARG A 43 -31.42 -10.45 10.69
CA ARG A 43 -31.94 -9.22 11.31
C ARG A 43 -33.43 -9.04 10.95
N LYS A 44 -34.31 -9.12 11.95
CA LYS A 44 -35.75 -8.81 11.83
C LYS A 44 -35.92 -7.38 11.30
N ARG A 45 -36.52 -7.24 10.11
CA ARG A 45 -36.89 -5.94 9.52
C ARG A 45 -38.07 -5.36 10.31
N LYS A 46 -37.83 -4.34 11.15
CA LYS A 46 -38.90 -3.48 11.67
C LYS A 46 -39.22 -2.44 10.60
N LYS A 47 -40.42 -2.56 10.00
CA LYS A 47 -40.96 -1.66 8.99
C LYS A 47 -41.32 -0.33 9.65
N GLY A 48 -40.41 0.64 9.59
CA GLY A 48 -40.68 2.03 9.96
C GLY A 48 -40.39 2.93 8.77
N ARG A 49 -41.44 3.42 8.10
CA ARG A 49 -41.32 4.53 7.15
C ARG A 49 -41.08 5.79 7.97
N ASN A 50 -39.97 6.49 7.76
CA ASN A 50 -39.85 7.88 8.16
C ASN A 50 -39.07 8.64 7.08
N THR A 51 -39.81 9.21 6.15
CA THR A 51 -39.30 10.21 5.21
C THR A 51 -39.17 11.53 5.93
N LYS A 52 -37.97 11.81 6.45
CA LYS A 52 -37.55 13.19 6.75
C LYS A 52 -36.51 13.58 5.72
N ILE A 53 -36.97 14.42 4.79
CA ILE A 53 -36.11 15.21 3.90
C ILE A 53 -35.25 16.07 4.84
N VAL A 54 -33.95 15.80 4.87
CA VAL A 54 -32.98 16.68 5.53
C VAL A 54 -32.37 17.53 4.43
N THR A 55 -32.83 18.78 4.34
CA THR A 55 -32.08 19.87 3.75
C THR A 55 -30.87 20.11 4.63
N VAL A 56 -29.70 19.65 4.19
CA VAL A 56 -28.43 20.16 4.70
C VAL A 56 -27.92 21.18 3.68
N GLU A 57 -28.07 22.44 4.07
CA GLU A 57 -27.25 23.53 3.55
C GLU A 57 -25.79 23.18 3.84
N ALA A 58 -25.07 22.73 2.83
CA ALA A 58 -23.63 22.55 2.88
C ALA A 58 -22.99 23.73 2.16
N ALA A 59 -22.67 24.76 2.93
CA ALA A 59 -21.63 25.71 2.58
C ALA A 59 -20.31 24.93 2.48
N HIS A 60 -19.90 24.57 1.26
CA HIS A 60 -18.55 24.10 1.01
C HIS A 60 -18.03 24.69 -0.30
N SER A 61 -17.46 25.89 -0.15
CA SER A 61 -16.74 26.61 -1.19
C SER A 61 -15.43 25.88 -1.49
N GLN A 62 -15.40 25.07 -2.55
CA GLN A 62 -14.16 24.59 -3.15
C GLN A 62 -13.95 25.32 -4.48
N LYS A 63 -13.05 26.32 -4.43
CA LYS A 63 -12.48 26.98 -5.60
C LYS A 63 -11.69 25.94 -6.41
N ILE A 64 -12.10 25.72 -7.65
CA ILE A 64 -11.28 25.09 -8.68
C ILE A 64 -10.38 26.20 -9.28
N PRO A 65 -9.05 26.02 -9.38
CA PRO A 65 -8.18 27.01 -10.02
C PRO A 65 -8.38 26.99 -11.55
N LYS A 66 -8.59 28.17 -12.13
CA LYS A 66 -8.64 28.39 -13.58
C LYS A 66 -7.22 28.59 -14.13
N PRO A 67 -6.80 27.94 -15.23
CA PRO A 67 -5.66 28.39 -16.01
C PRO A 67 -6.08 29.37 -17.12
N GLY A 68 -5.41 30.51 -17.19
CA GLY A 68 -5.25 31.35 -18.39
C GLY A 68 -6.43 32.23 -18.79
N GLN A 69 -6.30 33.54 -18.58
CA GLN A 69 -7.08 34.57 -19.29
C GLN A 69 -6.14 35.33 -20.22
N ASP A 70 -6.40 35.25 -21.52
CA ASP A 70 -6.02 36.27 -22.50
C ASP A 70 -7.31 37.03 -22.89
N PRO A 71 -7.34 38.38 -22.90
CA PRO A 71 -8.53 39.15 -23.23
C PRO A 71 -8.46 39.69 -24.66
N SER A 72 -9.28 39.15 -25.56
CA SER A 72 -9.85 39.94 -26.68
C SER A 72 -10.70 39.04 -27.58
N THR A 73 -11.98 39.38 -27.73
CA THR A 73 -12.71 39.46 -29.01
C THR A 73 -14.22 39.58 -28.74
N SER A 74 -14.79 40.68 -29.24
CA SER A 74 -16.20 40.94 -29.57
C SER A 74 -17.26 39.96 -29.06
N GLU A 75 -18.09 40.43 -28.13
CA GLU A 75 -19.30 39.80 -27.59
C GLU A 75 -20.33 39.51 -28.71
N ALA A 76 -20.33 38.28 -29.22
CA ALA A 76 -21.43 37.75 -30.02
C ALA A 76 -22.66 37.47 -29.11
N PRO A 77 -23.90 37.65 -29.57
CA PRO A 77 -25.08 37.43 -28.74
C PRO A 77 -25.15 35.98 -28.27
N GLN A 78 -24.98 35.77 -26.96
CA GLN A 78 -25.01 34.46 -26.33
C GLN A 78 -26.42 33.86 -26.45
N ARG A 79 -26.64 33.02 -27.48
CA ARG A 79 -27.86 32.23 -27.61
C ARG A 79 -27.95 31.28 -26.40
N LYS A 80 -28.98 31.47 -25.58
CA LYS A 80 -29.27 30.61 -24.41
C LYS A 80 -29.48 29.18 -24.90
N LYS A 81 -28.56 28.26 -24.56
CA LYS A 81 -28.67 26.84 -24.92
C LYS A 81 -29.91 26.24 -24.24
N ARG A 82 -30.74 25.53 -25.02
CA ARG A 82 -31.91 24.81 -24.48
C ARG A 82 -31.43 23.77 -23.45
N ARG A 83 -32.17 23.62 -22.35
CA ARG A 83 -31.86 22.59 -21.33
C ARG A 83 -32.03 21.22 -21.99
N LEU A 84 -31.02 20.35 -21.86
CA LEU A 84 -31.08 18.95 -22.32
C LEU A 84 -32.25 18.20 -21.69
N HIS A 85 -32.81 17.23 -22.41
CA HIS A 85 -33.87 16.39 -21.88
C HIS A 85 -33.37 15.60 -20.66
N THR A 86 -34.25 15.25 -19.72
CA THR A 86 -33.88 14.56 -18.47
C THR A 86 -33.18 13.23 -18.74
N TYR A 87 -33.66 12.49 -19.73
CA TYR A 87 -33.06 11.24 -20.19
C TYR A 87 -31.63 11.42 -20.71
N GLU A 88 -31.41 12.43 -21.56
CA GLU A 88 -30.07 12.72 -22.11
C GLU A 88 -29.09 13.10 -21.01
N ARG A 89 -29.54 13.88 -20.02
CA ARG A 89 -28.72 14.21 -18.84
C ARG A 89 -28.36 12.96 -18.04
N ALA A 90 -29.31 12.05 -17.81
CA ALA A 90 -29.06 10.81 -17.11
C ALA A 90 -28.07 9.91 -17.86
N ARG A 91 -28.20 9.80 -19.19
CA ARG A 91 -27.27 9.05 -20.03
C ARG A 91 -25.85 9.60 -19.95
N LEU A 92 -25.68 10.91 -20.11
CA LEU A 92 -24.37 11.56 -20.02
C LEU A 92 -23.74 11.40 -18.63
N ALA A 93 -24.54 11.48 -17.56
CA ALA A 93 -24.06 11.25 -16.21
C ALA A 93 -23.59 9.80 -16.00
N TYR A 94 -24.35 8.82 -16.53
CA TYR A 94 -23.97 7.42 -16.49
C TYR A 94 -22.65 7.15 -17.22
N GLU A 95 -22.50 7.69 -18.43
CA GLU A 95 -21.27 7.53 -19.23
C GLU A 95 -20.06 8.13 -18.51
N ARG A 96 -20.20 9.30 -17.87
CA ARG A 96 -19.15 9.92 -17.04
C ARG A 96 -18.76 9.03 -15.85
N ILE A 97 -19.73 8.55 -15.08
CA ILE A 97 -19.48 7.68 -13.94
C ILE A 97 -18.78 6.39 -14.38
N GLN A 98 -19.14 5.82 -15.53
CA GLN A 98 -18.49 4.63 -16.06
C GLN A 98 -17.04 4.91 -16.47
N ALA A 99 -16.77 6.05 -17.11
CA ALA A 99 -15.41 6.44 -17.46
C ALA A 99 -14.54 6.65 -16.20
N GLU A 100 -15.08 7.33 -15.18
CA GLU A 100 -14.38 7.54 -13.90
C GLU A 100 -14.07 6.22 -13.20
N ARG A 101 -15.03 5.29 -13.14
CA ARG A 101 -14.83 3.96 -12.54
C ARG A 101 -13.76 3.16 -13.26
N LYS A 102 -13.72 3.21 -14.59
CA LYS A 102 -12.68 2.53 -15.39
C LYS A 102 -11.31 3.12 -15.10
N ALA A 103 -11.18 4.45 -15.13
CA ALA A 103 -9.92 5.13 -14.83
C ALA A 103 -9.44 4.85 -13.40
N GLU A 104 -10.35 4.81 -12.42
CA GLU A 104 -10.00 4.46 -11.04
C GLU A 104 -9.55 3.00 -10.92
N ALA A 105 -10.27 2.08 -11.57
CA ALA A 105 -9.91 0.66 -11.56
C ALA A 105 -8.51 0.42 -12.15
N GLU A 106 -8.18 1.09 -13.24
CA GLU A 106 -6.85 1.03 -13.87
C GLU A 106 -5.75 1.57 -12.95
N ARG A 107 -5.98 2.74 -12.32
CA ARG A 107 -5.03 3.29 -11.32
C ARG A 107 -4.81 2.35 -10.15
N ARG A 108 -5.89 1.76 -9.62
CA ARG A 108 -5.81 0.78 -8.52
C ARG A 108 -5.08 -0.49 -8.95
N ARG A 109 -5.31 -0.97 -10.17
CA ARG A 109 -4.61 -2.13 -10.73
C ARG A 109 -3.13 -1.86 -10.89
N ALA A 110 -2.75 -0.74 -11.50
CA ALA A 110 -1.35 -0.35 -11.64
C ALA A 110 -0.62 -0.25 -10.30
N GLY A 111 -1.27 0.33 -9.28
CA GLY A 111 -0.72 0.41 -7.92
C GLY A 111 -0.58 -0.96 -7.23
N ARG A 112 -1.51 -1.89 -7.48
CA ARG A 112 -1.38 -3.27 -6.97
C ARG A 112 -0.23 -4.01 -7.64
N GLU A 113 -0.12 -3.90 -8.97
CA GLU A 113 0.93 -4.56 -9.75
C GLU A 113 2.32 -4.05 -9.38
N SER A 114 2.51 -2.74 -9.18
CA SER A 114 3.80 -2.18 -8.75
C SER A 114 4.19 -2.68 -7.35
N ARG A 115 3.24 -2.68 -6.42
CA ARG A 115 3.44 -3.20 -5.07
C ARG A 115 3.77 -4.69 -5.08
N GLU A 116 3.04 -5.48 -5.84
CA GLU A 116 3.27 -6.91 -5.96
C GLU A 116 4.64 -7.21 -6.55
N LYS A 117 5.05 -6.50 -7.61
CA LYS A 117 6.39 -6.62 -8.19
C LYS A 117 7.49 -6.33 -7.17
N ALA A 118 7.35 -5.26 -6.38
CA ALA A 118 8.31 -4.92 -5.33
C ALA A 118 8.35 -5.97 -4.20
N LEU A 119 7.20 -6.52 -3.81
CA LEU A 119 7.14 -7.59 -2.83
C LEU A 119 7.76 -8.89 -3.36
N GLN A 120 7.48 -9.26 -4.60
CA GLN A 120 8.03 -10.46 -5.23
C GLN A 120 9.55 -10.36 -5.40
N SER A 121 10.09 -9.21 -5.80
CA SER A 121 11.55 -9.01 -5.90
C SER A 121 12.22 -9.09 -4.52
N TYR A 122 11.62 -8.49 -3.49
CA TYR A 122 12.09 -8.60 -2.12
C TYR A 122 12.05 -10.05 -1.60
N LEU A 123 10.91 -10.73 -1.72
CA LEU A 123 10.72 -12.10 -1.22
C LEU A 123 11.63 -13.10 -1.94
N SER A 124 11.78 -12.96 -3.26
CA SER A 124 12.69 -13.83 -4.03
C SER A 124 14.14 -13.66 -3.59
N THR A 125 14.59 -12.43 -3.37
CA THR A 125 15.94 -12.12 -2.86
C THR A 125 16.11 -12.66 -1.44
N LYS A 126 15.16 -12.39 -0.55
CA LYS A 126 15.15 -12.89 0.84
C LYS A 126 15.25 -14.41 0.89
N ARG A 127 14.42 -15.12 0.12
CA ARG A 127 14.45 -16.60 0.05
C ARG A 127 15.79 -17.14 -0.43
N LYS A 128 16.42 -16.51 -1.43
CA LYS A 128 17.75 -16.92 -1.93
C LYS A 128 18.82 -16.77 -0.84
N MET A 129 18.82 -15.63 -0.15
CA MET A 129 19.76 -15.36 0.94
C MET A 129 19.55 -16.31 2.12
N ASP A 130 18.30 -16.50 2.55
CA ASP A 130 17.95 -17.44 3.62
C ASP A 130 18.42 -18.86 3.27
N LYS A 131 18.19 -19.32 2.03
CA LYS A 131 18.66 -20.64 1.57
C LYS A 131 20.18 -20.79 1.68
N ALA A 132 20.94 -19.75 1.35
CA ALA A 132 22.40 -19.77 1.46
C ALA A 132 22.86 -19.75 2.93
N LEU A 133 22.20 -18.96 3.79
CA LEU A 133 22.53 -18.86 5.22
C LEU A 133 22.21 -20.14 6.00
N LEU A 134 21.10 -20.81 5.67
CA LEU A 134 20.69 -22.08 6.28
C LEU A 134 21.48 -23.29 5.75
N LYS A 135 22.34 -23.11 4.74
CA LYS A 135 23.09 -24.21 4.14
C LYS A 135 24.07 -24.82 5.14
N ARG A 136 23.91 -26.12 5.37
CA ARG A 136 24.74 -26.92 6.28
C ARG A 136 25.38 -28.09 5.53
N ASN A 137 26.54 -28.52 6.00
CA ASN A 137 27.23 -29.71 5.50
C ASN A 137 26.59 -30.99 6.06
N ARG A 138 26.98 -32.17 5.56
CA ARG A 138 26.47 -33.47 6.07
C ARG A 138 26.65 -33.65 7.59
N LYS A 139 27.68 -33.02 8.16
CA LYS A 139 27.97 -33.00 9.60
C LYS A 139 27.15 -31.95 10.38
N GLY A 140 26.19 -31.26 9.75
CA GLY A 140 25.35 -30.24 10.38
C GLY A 140 26.00 -28.86 10.58
N GLN A 141 27.31 -28.73 10.31
CA GLN A 141 28.02 -27.46 10.44
C GLN A 141 27.59 -26.45 9.36
N PRO A 142 27.54 -25.15 9.69
CA PRO A 142 27.24 -24.10 8.72
C PRO A 142 28.28 -24.05 7.61
N LYS A 143 27.85 -23.85 6.36
CA LYS A 143 28.77 -23.69 5.23
C LYS A 143 29.25 -22.23 5.15
N LEU A 144 30.40 -21.95 5.75
CA LEU A 144 30.96 -20.60 5.88
C LEU A 144 31.03 -19.84 4.55
N ASN A 145 31.54 -20.45 3.48
CA ASN A 145 31.66 -19.80 2.17
C ASN A 145 30.31 -19.29 1.63
N ALA A 146 29.23 -20.07 1.80
CA ALA A 146 27.90 -19.66 1.37
C ALA A 146 27.34 -18.48 2.18
N GLN A 147 27.73 -18.37 3.46
CA GLN A 147 27.36 -17.24 4.31
C GLN A 147 28.15 -15.99 3.94
N ILE A 148 29.45 -16.14 3.63
CA ILE A 148 30.31 -15.05 3.17
C ILE A 148 29.77 -14.44 1.87
N GLU A 149 29.38 -15.26 0.89
CA GLU A 149 28.78 -14.79 -0.38
C GLU A 149 27.58 -13.86 -0.14
N VAL A 150 26.67 -14.23 0.77
CA VAL A 150 25.50 -13.41 1.14
C VAL A 150 25.91 -12.09 1.80
N LEU A 151 26.95 -12.10 2.63
CA LEU A 151 27.45 -10.90 3.30
C LEU A 151 28.08 -9.93 2.30
N LEU A 152 28.89 -10.44 1.36
CA LEU A 152 29.48 -9.66 0.28
C LEU A 152 28.39 -9.03 -0.59
N GLU A 153 27.37 -9.80 -0.99
CA GLU A 153 26.23 -9.28 -1.75
C GLU A 153 25.49 -8.14 -1.01
N LYS A 154 25.33 -8.26 0.32
CA LYS A 154 24.74 -7.19 1.15
C LYS A 154 25.59 -5.92 1.17
N ILE A 155 26.92 -6.06 1.26
CA ILE A 155 27.84 -4.92 1.26
C ILE A 155 27.78 -4.23 -0.10
N GLU A 156 27.88 -4.98 -1.20
CA GLU A 156 27.80 -4.42 -2.55
C GLU A 156 26.49 -3.67 -2.80
N LYS A 157 25.35 -4.23 -2.38
CA LYS A 157 24.04 -3.56 -2.52
C LYS A 157 23.96 -2.26 -1.72
N ARG A 158 24.60 -2.20 -0.55
CA ARG A 158 24.68 -0.97 0.25
C ARG A 158 25.61 0.08 -0.35
N MET A 159 26.57 -0.32 -1.18
CA MET A 159 27.46 0.61 -1.87
C MET A 159 26.91 1.11 -3.21
N LYS A 160 26.06 0.30 -3.88
CA LYS A 160 25.44 0.64 -5.17
C LYS A 160 24.17 1.51 -5.04
N ASN A 161 23.52 1.45 -3.88
CA ASN A 161 22.34 2.25 -3.54
C ASN A 161 22.74 3.49 -2.74
#